data_AF-A0A1J5KCC7-F1
#
_entry.id   AF-A0A1J5KCC7-F1
#
_cell.length_a   1.000
_cell.length_b   1.000
_cell.length_c   1.000
_cell.angle_alpha   90.00
_cell.angle_beta   90.00
_cell.angle_gamma   90.00
#
_symmetry.space_group_name_H-M   'P 1'
#
loop_
_entity.id
_entity.type
_entity.pdbx_description
1 polymer ?
#
loop_
_entity_poly.entity_id
_entity_poly.type
_entity_poly.pdbx_seq_one_letter_code
_entity_poly.pdbx_strand_id
1 'polypeptide(L)'
;MNLLLKILLLSTLALGSSAFNDKEDASDNLFCAYETATYYKGVVKTKRFARDKYKHCTISCIVGIECGLTSTAILGMAKEIYDVFGPGNAEIEDLLANFLGLRISRRASVQNLDSCSNACQYYYPISKRI
;
A
#
# COMPACT_ATOMS: atom_id res chain seq x y z
N MET A 1 9.13 -5.03 22.08
CA MET A 1 10.14 -4.22 21.36
C MET A 1 10.60 -3.09 22.28
N ASN A 2 11.89 -3.03 22.63
CA ASN A 2 12.40 -2.14 23.68
C ASN A 2 12.49 -0.68 23.22
N LEU A 3 12.19 0.26 24.11
CA LEU A 3 12.20 1.71 23.89
C LEU A 3 13.53 2.22 23.29
N LEU A 4 14.65 1.63 23.69
CA LEU A 4 15.99 1.93 23.18
C LEU A 4 16.14 1.61 21.68
N LEU A 5 15.46 0.57 21.17
CA LEU A 5 15.51 0.20 19.76
C LEU A 5 14.74 1.21 18.89
N LYS A 6 13.63 1.77 19.41
CA LYS A 6 12.88 2.85 18.74
C LYS A 6 13.74 4.13 18.64
N ILE A 7 14.45 4.49 19.71
CA ILE A 7 15.31 5.68 19.74
C ILE A 7 16.50 5.56 18.78
N LEU A 8 17.10 4.36 18.67
CA LEU A 8 18.23 4.10 17.76
C LEU A 8 17.82 4.15 16.27
N LEU A 9 16.59 3.73 15.94
CA LEU A 9 16.03 3.85 14.60
C LEU A 9 15.70 5.31 14.23
N LEU A 10 15.24 6.10 15.19
CA LEU A 10 14.96 7.53 14.99
C LEU A 10 16.24 8.36 14.77
N SER A 11 17.34 8.03 15.44
CA SER A 11 18.61 8.77 15.28
C SER A 11 19.34 8.49 13.97
N THR A 12 19.13 7.31 13.36
CA THR A 12 19.73 6.95 12.07
C THR A 12 19.04 7.59 10.85
N LEU A 13 17.76 7.97 10.97
CA LEU A 13 17.05 8.71 9.91
C LEU A 13 17.48 10.19 9.79
N ALA A 14 18.02 10.79 10.86
CA ALA A 14 18.30 12.22 10.90
C ALA A 14 19.57 12.66 10.14
N LEU A 15 20.42 11.73 9.70
CA LEU A 15 21.73 12.02 9.08
C LEU A 15 21.77 11.87 7.54
N GLY A 16 20.64 11.55 6.88
CA GLY A 16 20.58 11.23 5.45
C GLY A 16 19.95 12.28 4.53
N SER A 17 19.92 13.56 4.91
CA SER A 17 19.24 14.61 4.12
C SER A 17 20.15 15.23 3.06
N SER A 18 20.55 14.44 2.06
CA SER A 18 21.19 14.97 0.85
C SER A 18 20.64 14.27 -0.39
N ALA A 19 19.98 15.04 -1.25
CA ALA A 19 19.47 14.73 -2.59
C ALA A 19 18.01 14.21 -2.71
N PHE A 20 17.05 15.14 -2.66
CA PHE A 20 15.79 15.03 -3.43
C PHE A 20 15.45 16.42 -3.99
N ASN A 21 15.85 16.67 -5.23
CA ASN A 21 15.64 17.93 -5.97
C ASN A 21 14.61 17.74 -7.12
N ASP A 22 13.55 16.98 -6.88
CA ASP A 22 12.38 16.87 -7.77
C ASP A 22 11.11 16.90 -6.90
N LYS A 23 10.67 18.11 -6.52
CA LYS A 23 9.60 18.29 -5.51
C LYS A 23 8.19 18.39 -6.09
N GLU A 24 8.04 18.73 -7.37
CA GLU A 24 6.72 19.06 -7.93
C GLU A 24 5.93 17.80 -8.34
N ASP A 25 6.59 16.82 -8.96
CA ASP A 25 5.93 15.59 -9.43
C ASP A 25 5.69 14.58 -8.28
N ALA A 26 6.56 14.59 -7.26
CA ALA A 26 6.46 13.64 -6.15
C ALA A 26 5.30 13.96 -5.18
N SER A 27 5.00 15.24 -4.93
CA SER A 27 3.92 15.63 -4.02
C SER A 27 2.53 15.39 -4.62
N ASP A 28 2.36 15.69 -5.91
CA ASP A 28 1.07 15.57 -6.60
C ASP A 28 0.68 14.09 -6.75
N ASN A 29 1.65 13.24 -7.08
CA ASN A 29 1.44 11.80 -7.12
C ASN A 29 1.14 11.21 -5.71
N LEU A 30 1.68 11.79 -4.63
CA LEU A 30 1.41 11.35 -3.27
C LEU A 30 -0.02 11.72 -2.81
N PHE A 31 -0.47 12.92 -3.13
CA PHE A 31 -1.84 13.35 -2.83
C PHE A 31 -2.87 12.54 -3.61
N CYS A 32 -2.62 12.31 -4.90
CA CYS A 32 -3.39 11.38 -5.72
C CYS A 32 -3.47 10.01 -5.04
N ALA A 33 -2.32 9.45 -4.62
CA ALA A 33 -2.28 8.14 -4.01
C ALA A 33 -3.10 8.07 -2.72
N TYR A 34 -3.07 9.13 -1.91
CA TYR A 34 -3.83 9.23 -0.67
C TYR A 34 -5.34 9.30 -0.92
N GLU A 35 -5.78 10.21 -1.79
CA GLU A 35 -7.20 10.37 -2.12
C GLU A 35 -7.76 9.10 -2.76
N THR A 36 -7.03 8.53 -3.71
CA THR A 36 -7.40 7.32 -4.43
C THR A 36 -7.46 6.11 -3.50
N ALA A 37 -6.48 5.93 -2.61
CA ALA A 37 -6.51 4.86 -1.62
C ALA A 37 -7.70 5.01 -0.67
N THR A 38 -8.02 6.24 -0.25
CA THR A 38 -9.16 6.53 0.62
C THR A 38 -10.48 6.23 -0.09
N TYR A 39 -10.61 6.64 -1.34
CA TYR A 39 -11.76 6.34 -2.19
C TYR A 39 -11.97 4.83 -2.34
N TYR A 40 -10.95 4.09 -2.80
CA TYR A 40 -11.08 2.65 -3.04
C TYR A 40 -11.16 1.82 -1.76
N LYS A 41 -10.67 2.32 -0.62
CA LYS A 41 -10.95 1.71 0.69
C LYS A 41 -12.45 1.65 0.99
N GLY A 42 -13.21 2.65 0.50
CA GLY A 42 -14.66 2.73 0.56
C GLY A 42 -15.38 1.94 -0.54
N VAL A 43 -14.78 1.74 -1.71
CA VAL A 43 -15.38 0.97 -2.83
C VAL A 43 -15.17 -0.53 -2.65
N VAL A 44 -13.97 -0.97 -2.25
CA VAL A 44 -13.63 -2.38 -1.98
C VAL A 44 -14.23 -2.80 -0.63
N LYS A 45 -15.56 -3.00 -0.62
CA LYS A 45 -16.33 -3.47 0.54
C LYS A 45 -16.57 -4.99 0.44
N THR A 46 -15.93 -5.78 1.29
CA THR A 46 -16.18 -7.22 1.40
C THR A 46 -17.03 -7.55 2.64
N LYS A 47 -18.06 -8.41 2.49
CA LYS A 47 -19.08 -8.70 3.53
C LYS A 47 -18.62 -9.56 4.72
N ARG A 48 -17.35 -9.94 4.79
CA ARG A 48 -16.67 -10.44 6.00
C ARG A 48 -15.23 -9.93 5.93
N PHE A 49 -14.46 -10.07 7.01
CA PHE A 49 -13.00 -9.93 7.11
C PHE A 49 -12.21 -10.84 6.12
N ALA A 50 -12.78 -11.20 4.97
CA ALA A 50 -12.30 -12.17 4.00
C ALA A 50 -11.12 -11.59 3.23
N ARG A 51 -9.97 -11.76 3.89
CA ARG A 51 -8.58 -11.46 3.51
C ARG A 51 -8.29 -9.98 3.37
N ASP A 52 -7.95 -9.36 4.48
CA ASP A 52 -7.27 -8.07 4.55
C ASP A 52 -6.18 -7.91 3.46
N LYS A 53 -5.39 -8.97 3.23
CA LYS A 53 -4.36 -9.03 2.18
C LYS A 53 -4.91 -8.87 0.76
N TYR A 54 -6.11 -9.36 0.47
CA TYR A 54 -6.79 -9.12 -0.81
C TYR A 54 -7.11 -7.64 -0.99
N LYS A 55 -7.58 -6.97 0.07
CA LYS A 55 -7.88 -5.54 0.05
C LYS A 55 -6.61 -4.71 -0.16
N HIS A 56 -5.56 -5.03 0.59
CA HIS A 56 -4.23 -4.43 0.44
C HIS A 56 -3.70 -4.56 -1.00
N CYS A 57 -3.71 -5.78 -1.55
CA CYS A 57 -3.31 -6.03 -2.95
C CYS A 57 -4.14 -5.23 -3.96
N THR A 58 -5.47 -5.27 -3.83
CA THR A 58 -6.38 -4.65 -4.81
C THR A 58 -6.25 -3.13 -4.80
N ILE A 59 -6.18 -2.51 -3.61
CA ILE A 59 -6.03 -1.06 -3.46
C ILE A 59 -4.66 -0.62 -3.96
N SER A 60 -3.56 -1.28 -3.56
CA SER A 60 -2.23 -0.93 -4.07
C SER A 60 -2.10 -1.11 -5.58
N CYS A 61 -2.81 -2.08 -6.18
CA CYS A 61 -2.85 -2.24 -7.63
C CYS A 61 -3.50 -1.03 -8.31
N ILE A 62 -4.74 -0.67 -7.92
CA ILE A 62 -5.46 0.40 -8.61
C ILE A 62 -4.83 1.78 -8.38
N VAL A 63 -4.33 2.05 -7.17
CA VAL A 63 -3.61 3.30 -6.88
C VAL A 63 -2.31 3.36 -7.70
N GLY A 64 -1.62 2.23 -7.89
CA GLY A 64 -0.43 2.16 -8.73
C GLY A 64 -0.69 2.39 -10.23
N ILE A 65 -1.91 2.09 -10.71
CA ILE A 65 -2.34 2.39 -12.09
C ILE A 65 -2.67 3.89 -12.22
N GLU A 66 -3.41 4.45 -11.27
CA GLU A 66 -3.95 5.82 -11.38
C GLU A 66 -2.93 6.90 -10.99
N CYS A 67 -2.10 6.65 -9.98
CA CYS A 67 -1.22 7.65 -9.36
C CYS A 67 0.27 7.32 -9.48
N GLY A 68 0.61 6.22 -10.16
CA GLY A 68 1.98 5.76 -10.34
C GLY A 68 2.54 4.93 -9.17
N LEU A 69 3.67 4.27 -9.44
CA LEU A 69 4.23 3.25 -8.55
C LEU A 69 4.91 3.84 -7.30
N THR A 70 5.64 4.94 -7.47
CA THR A 70 6.49 5.52 -6.41
C THR A 70 5.67 6.07 -5.25
N SER A 71 4.67 6.90 -5.56
CA SER A 71 3.73 7.46 -4.59
C SER A 71 2.94 6.37 -3.84
N THR A 72 2.47 5.36 -4.57
CA THR A 72 1.75 4.23 -4.00
C THR A 72 2.63 3.36 -3.09
N ALA A 73 3.89 3.16 -3.44
CA ALA A 73 4.85 2.47 -2.58
C ALA A 73 5.15 3.27 -1.30
N ILE A 74 5.35 4.58 -1.42
CA ILE A 74 5.55 5.47 -0.26
C ILE A 74 4.33 5.41 0.66
N LEU A 75 3.11 5.50 0.12
CA LEU A 75 1.90 5.48 0.92
C LEU A 75 1.65 4.12 1.59
N GLY A 76 1.90 3.02 0.87
CA GLY A 76 1.83 1.66 1.42
C GLY A 76 2.82 1.45 2.57
N MET A 77 4.06 1.91 2.42
CA MET A 77 5.05 1.86 3.50
C MET A 77 4.70 2.79 4.67
N ALA A 78 4.24 4.01 4.38
CA ALA A 78 3.89 5.01 5.40
C ALA A 78 2.77 4.50 6.32
N LYS A 79 1.78 3.78 5.77
CA LYS A 79 0.72 3.15 6.56
C LYS A 79 1.29 2.08 7.51
N GLU A 80 2.12 1.17 6.99
CA GLU A 80 2.70 0.11 7.83
C GLU A 80 3.66 0.69 8.88
N ILE A 81 4.44 1.73 8.54
CA ILE A 81 5.26 2.48 9.50
C ILE A 81 4.37 3.15 10.57
N TYR A 82 3.25 3.77 10.17
CA TYR A 82 2.29 4.32 11.12
C TYR A 82 1.72 3.23 12.03
N ASP A 83 1.43 2.04 11.51
CA ASP A 83 0.93 0.91 12.29
C ASP A 83 2.03 0.31 13.21
N VAL A 84 3.33 0.41 12.87
CA VAL A 84 4.48 0.09 13.77
C VAL A 84 4.57 1.06 14.97
N PHE A 85 4.32 2.35 14.72
CA PHE A 85 4.50 3.42 15.72
C PHE A 85 3.20 3.85 16.43
N GLY A 86 2.05 3.47 15.89
CA GLY A 86 0.70 3.74 16.38
C GLY A 86 0.04 2.53 17.07
N PRO A 87 -1.30 2.50 17.18
CA PRO A 87 -2.04 1.45 17.88
C PRO A 87 -2.27 0.18 17.04
N GLY A 88 -1.69 0.09 15.84
CA GLY A 88 -1.84 -1.03 14.91
C GLY A 88 -0.85 -2.17 15.18
N ASN A 89 -0.96 -3.25 14.41
CA ASN A 89 0.03 -4.31 14.35
C ASN A 89 0.59 -4.28 12.93
N ALA A 90 1.86 -3.93 12.77
CA ALA A 90 2.48 -3.96 11.45
C ALA A 90 2.68 -5.40 11.01
N GLU A 91 1.89 -5.83 10.03
CA GLU A 91 1.94 -7.19 9.51
C GLU A 91 2.74 -7.17 8.21
N ILE A 92 3.88 -7.86 8.21
CA ILE A 92 4.75 -7.98 7.02
C ILE A 92 3.95 -8.51 5.82
N GLU A 93 2.94 -9.32 6.09
CA GLU A 93 2.01 -9.87 5.10
C GLU A 93 1.17 -8.80 4.40
N ASP A 94 0.82 -7.69 5.05
CA ASP A 94 0.13 -6.55 4.40
C ASP A 94 1.08 -5.80 3.48
N LEU A 95 2.32 -5.59 3.94
CA LEU A 95 3.35 -4.97 3.12
C LEU A 95 3.62 -5.80 1.85
N LEU A 96 3.73 -7.13 1.99
CA LEU A 96 3.89 -8.03 0.86
C LEU A 96 2.68 -8.00 -0.09
N ALA A 97 1.47 -7.89 0.45
CA ALA A 97 0.26 -7.76 -0.36
C ALA A 97 0.24 -6.43 -1.14
N ASN A 98 0.65 -5.32 -0.52
CA ASN A 98 0.79 -4.02 -1.17
C ASN A 98 1.82 -4.09 -2.32
N PHE A 99 2.99 -4.70 -2.08
CA PHE A 99 4.01 -4.90 -3.11
C PHE A 99 3.54 -5.79 -4.27
N LEU A 100 2.79 -6.83 -3.97
CA LEU A 100 2.19 -7.67 -5.02
C LEU A 100 1.20 -6.86 -5.86
N GLY A 101 0.36 -6.04 -5.23
CA GLY A 101 -0.54 -5.11 -5.92
C GLY A 101 0.20 -4.18 -6.89
N LEU A 102 1.27 -3.55 -6.42
CA LEU A 102 2.15 -2.70 -7.24
C LEU A 102 2.83 -3.46 -8.38
N ARG A 103 3.16 -4.73 -8.18
CA ARG A 103 3.72 -5.56 -9.26
C ARG A 103 2.66 -5.90 -10.30
N ILE A 104 1.42 -6.13 -9.87
CA ILE A 104 0.28 -6.45 -10.74
C ILE A 104 -0.10 -5.22 -11.58
N SER A 105 -0.09 -4.01 -11.03
CA SER A 105 -0.42 -2.77 -11.76
C SER A 105 0.48 -2.49 -12.96
N ARG A 106 1.69 -3.07 -12.99
CA ARG A 106 2.62 -2.95 -14.13
C ARG A 106 2.28 -3.85 -15.32
N ARG A 107 1.35 -4.79 -15.16
CA ARG A 107 0.99 -5.73 -16.23
C ARG A 107 0.09 -5.03 -17.24
N ALA A 108 0.44 -5.07 -18.52
CA ALA A 108 -0.36 -4.44 -19.58
C ALA A 108 -1.82 -4.92 -19.64
N SER A 109 -2.10 -6.14 -19.16
CA SER A 109 -3.44 -6.73 -19.08
C SER A 109 -4.28 -6.27 -17.88
N VAL A 110 -3.72 -5.42 -17.01
CA VAL A 110 -4.38 -4.92 -15.80
C VAL A 110 -4.46 -3.40 -15.88
N GLN A 111 -5.67 -2.87 -16.05
CA GLN A 111 -5.88 -1.44 -16.33
C GLN A 111 -6.99 -0.80 -15.51
N ASN A 112 -7.73 -1.59 -14.71
CA ASN A 112 -8.88 -1.11 -13.95
C ASN A 112 -9.10 -1.96 -12.68
N LEU A 113 -10.01 -1.50 -11.82
CA LEU A 113 -10.29 -2.15 -10.55
C LEU A 113 -10.68 -3.62 -10.69
N ASP A 114 -11.49 -3.98 -11.69
CA ASP A 114 -11.93 -5.37 -11.90
C ASP A 114 -10.76 -6.28 -12.26
N SER A 115 -9.87 -5.83 -13.15
CA SER A 115 -8.66 -6.56 -13.51
C SER A 115 -7.67 -6.68 -12.34
N CYS A 116 -7.55 -5.64 -11.49
CA CYS A 116 -6.77 -5.69 -10.25
C CYS A 116 -7.36 -6.70 -9.26
N SER A 117 -8.67 -6.64 -9.03
CA SER A 117 -9.45 -7.54 -8.17
C SER A 117 -9.26 -9.00 -8.60
N ASN A 118 -9.47 -9.30 -9.88
CA ASN A 118 -9.33 -10.65 -10.43
C ASN A 118 -7.90 -11.18 -10.29
N ALA A 119 -6.89 -10.34 -10.58
CA ALA A 119 -5.49 -10.73 -10.43
C ALA A 119 -5.11 -10.98 -8.96
N CYS A 120 -5.57 -10.14 -8.03
CA CYS A 120 -5.32 -10.30 -6.59
C CYS A 120 -6.07 -11.50 -6.00
N GLN A 121 -7.25 -11.85 -6.53
CA GLN A 121 -8.02 -13.01 -6.08
C GLN A 121 -7.30 -14.34 -6.35
N TYR A 122 -6.46 -14.42 -7.38
CA TYR A 122 -5.61 -15.60 -7.64
C TYR A 122 -4.67 -15.89 -6.46
N TYR A 123 -4.06 -14.85 -5.88
CA TYR A 123 -3.11 -14.98 -4.77
C TYR A 123 -3.79 -14.98 -3.40
N TYR A 124 -4.87 -14.23 -3.28
CA TYR A 124 -5.66 -14.08 -2.06
C TYR A 124 -7.11 -14.50 -2.30
N PRO A 125 -7.38 -15.80 -2.54
CA PRO A 125 -8.72 -16.29 -2.82
C PRO A 125 -9.70 -15.98 -1.69
N ILE A 126 -10.78 -15.33 -2.06
CA ILE A 126 -11.92 -15.04 -1.19
C ILE A 126 -12.88 -16.23 -1.36
N SER A 127 -12.78 -17.26 -0.50
CA SER A 127 -13.69 -18.40 -0.64
C SER A 127 -15.13 -17.91 -0.45
N LYS A 128 -16.03 -18.19 -1.41
CA LYS A 128 -17.45 -18.25 -1.10
C LYS A 128 -17.61 -19.42 -0.13
N ARG A 129 -17.67 -19.12 1.17
CA ARG A 129 -18.18 -20.10 2.13
C ARG A 129 -19.66 -20.24 1.78
N ILE A 130 -20.00 -21.28 1.01
CA ILE A 130 -21.37 -21.78 0.85
C ILE A 130 -21.89 -22.10 2.25
#